data_AF-A0A964M9S8-F1
#
_entry.id   AF-A0A964M9S8-F1
#
_cell.length_a   1.000
_cell.length_b   1.000
_cell.length_c   1.000
_cell.angle_alpha   90.00
_cell.angle_beta   90.00
_cell.angle_gamma   90.00
#
_symmetry.space_group_name_H-M   'P 1'
#
loop_
_entity.id
_entity.type
_entity.pdbx_description
1 polymer ?
#
loop_
_entity_poly.entity_id
_entity_poly.type
_entity_poly.pdbx_seq_one_letter_code
_entity_poly.pdbx_strand_id
1 'polypeptide(L)'
;MRAEKRIKIGDKEVVVKEASIKTIFKLASDLYTAPYEFIQENTSLSREEFEELPAWAFKKIEEAFISLNPDLFDGKGVEEAIDKKKLKS
;
A
#
# COMPACT_ATOMS: atom_id res chain seq x y z
N MET A 1 -12.13 -8.92 -7.32
CA MET A 1 -12.25 -7.68 -6.50
C MET A 1 -10.97 -7.59 -5.67
N ARG A 2 -10.35 -6.41 -5.55
CA ARG A 2 -9.19 -6.21 -4.66
C ARG A 2 -9.67 -6.19 -3.22
N ALA A 3 -8.90 -6.75 -2.30
CA ALA A 3 -9.25 -6.71 -0.89
C ALA A 3 -9.11 -5.29 -0.33
N GLU A 4 -9.99 -4.92 0.60
CA GLU A 4 -9.93 -3.65 1.32
C GLU A 4 -10.20 -3.87 2.81
N LYS A 5 -9.56 -3.06 3.66
CA LYS A 5 -9.81 -2.97 5.08
C LYS A 5 -10.21 -1.56 5.44
N ARG A 6 -11.21 -1.43 6.30
CA ARG A 6 -11.63 -0.14 6.87
C ARG A 6 -11.09 -0.05 8.27
N ILE A 7 -10.34 1.02 8.54
CA ILE A 7 -9.78 1.28 9.86
C ILE A 7 -10.29 2.62 10.38
N LYS A 8 -10.55 2.69 11.67
CA LYS A 8 -11.00 3.91 12.33
C LYS A 8 -9.80 4.64 12.93
N ILE A 9 -9.61 5.88 12.53
CA ILE A 9 -8.55 6.78 12.98
C ILE A 9 -9.23 8.02 13.57
N GLY A 10 -9.40 8.02 14.90
CA GLY A 10 -10.20 9.05 15.58
C GLY A 10 -11.64 8.99 15.11
N ASP A 11 -12.15 10.11 14.60
CA ASP A 11 -13.50 10.22 14.04
C ASP A 11 -13.56 9.87 12.55
N LYS A 12 -12.41 9.60 11.91
CA LYS A 12 -12.32 9.33 10.48
C LYS A 12 -12.25 7.83 10.20
N GLU A 13 -12.95 7.39 9.15
CA GLU A 13 -12.80 6.06 8.57
C GLU A 13 -11.83 6.13 7.38
N VAL A 14 -10.81 5.29 7.39
CA VAL A 14 -9.81 5.19 6.32
C VAL A 14 -9.94 3.82 5.67
N VAL A 15 -10.08 3.81 4.34
CA VAL A 15 -10.08 2.59 3.55
C VAL A 15 -8.67 2.32 3.07
N VAL A 16 -8.08 1.22 3.52
CA VAL A 16 -6.81 0.68 3.06
C VAL A 16 -7.09 -0.41 2.05
N LYS A 17 -6.43 -0.37 0.90
CA LYS A 17 -6.62 -1.30 -0.21
C LYS A 17 -5.39 -2.17 -0.40
N GLU A 18 -5.62 -3.37 -0.92
CA GLU A 18 -4.56 -4.24 -1.41
C GLU A 18 -3.76 -3.53 -2.52
N ALA A 19 -2.45 -3.76 -2.53
CA ALA A 19 -1.53 -3.17 -3.47
C ALA A 19 -1.89 -3.59 -4.89
N SER A 20 -2.02 -2.61 -5.78
CA SER A 20 -2.20 -2.92 -7.19
C SER A 20 -0.90 -3.43 -7.82
N ILE A 21 -0.97 -4.25 -8.86
CA ILE A 21 0.20 -4.64 -9.67
C ILE A 21 1.00 -3.40 -10.13
N LYS A 22 0.33 -2.27 -10.41
CA LYS A 22 0.98 -1.00 -10.76
C LYS A 22 1.81 -0.45 -9.59
N THR A 23 1.26 -0.47 -8.38
CA THR A 23 1.95 -0.07 -7.14
C THR A 23 3.15 -0.97 -6.88
N ILE A 24 2.98 -2.29 -7.00
CA ILE A 24 4.07 -3.26 -6.82
C ILE A 24 5.18 -3.01 -7.83
N PHE A 25 4.83 -2.73 -9.08
CA PHE A 25 5.82 -2.43 -10.12
C PHE A 25 6.57 -1.13 -9.83
N LYS A 26 5.87 -0.08 -9.37
CA LYS A 26 6.50 1.17 -8.94
C LYS A 26 7.47 0.94 -7.78
N LEU A 27 7.09 0.11 -6.81
CA LEU A 27 7.92 -0.28 -5.68
C LEU A 27 9.18 -1.02 -6.16
N ALA A 28 9.03 -2.01 -7.04
CA ALA A 28 10.14 -2.76 -7.63
C ALA A 28 11.08 -1.89 -8.49
N SER A 29 10.56 -0.82 -9.07
CA SER A 29 11.30 0.09 -9.94
C SER A 29 11.85 1.31 -9.21
N ASP A 30 11.77 1.34 -7.87
CA ASP A 30 12.22 2.44 -7.02
C ASP A 30 11.67 3.81 -7.45
N LEU A 31 10.41 3.83 -7.93
CA LEU A 31 9.75 5.04 -8.43
C LEU A 31 9.11 5.87 -7.31
N TYR A 32 9.14 5.38 -6.07
CA TYR A 32 8.69 6.12 -4.91
C TYR A 32 9.85 6.91 -4.32
N THR A 33 9.67 8.22 -4.19
CA THR A 33 10.68 9.13 -3.64
C THR A 33 10.65 9.19 -2.13
N ALA A 34 9.49 8.93 -1.52
CA ALA A 34 9.37 8.78 -0.08
C ALA A 34 8.83 7.39 0.28
N PRO A 35 9.30 6.81 1.42
CA PRO A 35 8.93 5.47 1.83
C PRO A 35 7.43 5.26 2.05
N TYR A 36 6.66 6.32 2.27
CA TYR A 36 5.24 6.21 2.62
C TYR A 36 4.30 6.41 1.43
N GLU A 37 4.81 6.86 0.28
CA GLU A 37 3.98 7.12 -0.92
C GLU A 37 3.27 5.84 -1.40
N PHE A 38 3.92 4.69 -1.27
CA PHE A 38 3.30 3.41 -1.65
C PHE A 38 2.10 3.07 -0.77
N ILE A 39 2.16 3.37 0.54
CA ILE A 39 1.04 3.13 1.46
C ILE A 39 -0.07 4.13 1.13
N GLN A 40 0.29 5.41 1.01
CA GLN A 40 -0.64 6.51 0.74
C GLN A 40 -1.46 6.28 -0.54
N GLU A 41 -0.83 5.85 -1.64
CA GLU A 41 -1.51 5.53 -2.91
C GLU A 41 -2.57 4.41 -2.77
N ASN A 42 -2.48 3.58 -1.73
CA ASN A 42 -3.43 2.50 -1.45
C ASN A 42 -4.37 2.81 -0.29
N THR A 43 -4.47 4.08 0.12
CA THR A 43 -5.50 4.52 1.07
C THR A 43 -6.55 5.40 0.40
N SER A 44 -7.66 5.67 1.09
CA SER A 44 -8.64 6.68 0.69
C SER A 44 -8.26 8.11 1.10
N LEU A 45 -7.04 8.33 1.60
CA LEU A 45 -6.59 9.62 2.12
C LEU A 45 -5.95 10.46 1.01
N SER A 46 -6.19 11.78 1.05
CA SER A 46 -5.35 12.71 0.29
C SER A 46 -3.93 12.73 0.85
N ARG A 47 -2.99 13.30 0.09
CA ARG A 47 -1.60 13.47 0.55
C ARG A 47 -1.53 14.32 1.82
N GLU A 48 -2.24 15.43 1.84
CA GLU A 48 -2.30 16.35 2.98
C GLU A 48 -2.87 15.65 4.22
N GLU A 49 -3.98 14.94 4.05
CA GLU A 49 -4.62 14.19 5.14
C GLU A 49 -3.73 13.09 5.69
N PHE A 50 -2.92 12.47 4.83
CA PHE A 50 -1.98 11.42 5.20
C PHE A 50 -0.76 12.00 5.93
N GLU A 51 -0.23 13.14 5.50
CA GLU A 51 0.89 13.85 6.15
C GLU A 51 0.50 14.44 7.52
N GLU A 52 -0.76 14.84 7.70
CA GLU A 52 -1.29 15.34 8.98
C GLU A 52 -1.63 14.22 9.98
N LEU A 53 -1.53 12.96 9.59
CA LEU A 53 -1.85 11.86 10.50
C LEU A 53 -0.86 11.78 11.67
N PRO A 54 -1.36 11.47 12.88
CA PRO A 54 -0.47 11.20 13.99
C PRO A 54 0.29 9.88 13.76
N ALA A 55 1.49 9.75 14.31
CA ALA A 55 2.34 8.55 14.12
C ALA A 55 1.64 7.22 14.49
N TRP A 56 0.73 7.22 15.47
CA TRP A 56 -0.04 6.02 15.82
C TRP A 56 -1.04 5.61 14.73
N ALA A 57 -1.54 6.56 13.94
CA ALA A 57 -2.45 6.31 12.82
C ALA A 57 -1.70 5.66 11.65
N PHE A 58 -0.49 6.14 11.37
CA PHE A 58 0.41 5.52 10.39
C PHE A 58 0.63 4.04 10.68
N LYS A 59 0.96 3.70 11.94
CA LYS A 59 1.17 2.30 12.33
C LYS A 59 -0.05 1.42 12.07
N LYS A 60 -1.26 1.92 12.33
CA LYS A 60 -2.51 1.18 12.03
C LYS A 60 -2.74 0.99 10.54
N ILE A 61 -2.44 2.01 9.73
CA ILE A 61 -2.53 1.91 8.26
C ILE A 61 -1.52 0.89 7.76
N GLU A 62 -0.29 0.97 8.22
CA GLU A 62 0.79 0.05 7.85
C GLU A 62 0.43 -1.41 8.21
N GLU A 63 -0.01 -1.68 9.43
CA GLU A 63 -0.47 -3.01 9.85
C GLU A 63 -1.63 -3.54 8.99
N ALA A 64 -2.61 -2.68 8.68
CA ALA A 64 -3.71 -3.04 7.81
C ALA A 64 -3.23 -3.34 6.38
N PHE A 65 -2.29 -2.55 5.88
CA PHE A 65 -1.72 -2.71 4.55
C PHE A 65 -0.87 -3.98 4.43
N ILE A 66 0.01 -4.25 5.40
CA ILE A 66 0.81 -5.49 5.46
C ILE A 66 -0.12 -6.70 5.51
N SER A 67 -1.15 -6.65 6.34
CA SER A 67 -2.12 -7.75 6.46
C SER A 67 -2.92 -7.99 5.18
N LEU A 68 -3.10 -6.99 4.32
CA LEU A 68 -3.74 -7.15 3.00
C LEU A 68 -2.76 -7.68 1.95
N ASN A 69 -1.47 -7.56 2.19
CA ASN A 69 -0.41 -7.82 1.22
C ASN A 69 0.69 -8.74 1.79
N PRO A 70 0.37 -9.85 2.47
CA PRO A 70 1.37 -10.67 3.15
C PRO A 70 2.46 -11.14 2.19
N ASP A 71 2.09 -11.55 0.98
CA ASP A 71 3.04 -12.04 -0.05
C ASP A 71 4.08 -10.99 -0.45
N LEU A 72 3.70 -9.70 -0.46
CA LEU A 72 4.62 -8.60 -0.78
C LEU A 72 5.71 -8.42 0.27
N PHE A 73 5.34 -8.60 1.54
CA PHE A 73 6.26 -8.42 2.67
C PHE A 73 7.01 -9.71 3.03
N ASP A 74 6.52 -10.87 2.58
CA ASP A 74 7.23 -12.15 2.56
C ASP A 74 8.16 -12.31 1.34
N GLY A 75 8.28 -11.28 0.48
CA GLY A 75 9.20 -11.22 -0.67
C GLY A 75 8.72 -11.89 -1.96
N LYS A 76 7.68 -12.74 -1.91
CA LYS A 76 7.14 -13.47 -3.08
C LYS A 76 6.32 -12.61 -4.04
N GLY A 77 5.60 -11.63 -3.49
CA GLY A 77 4.65 -10.80 -4.25
C GLY A 77 5.32 -9.82 -5.21
N VAL A 78 6.55 -9.40 -4.92
CA VAL A 78 7.35 -8.53 -5.82
C VAL A 78 7.86 -9.35 -7.02
N GLU A 79 8.43 -10.53 -6.77
CA GLU A 79 8.95 -11.41 -7.82
C GLU A 79 7.85 -11.84 -8.81
N GLU A 80 6.70 -12.29 -8.33
CA GLU A 80 5.56 -12.67 -9.18
C GLU A 80 5.01 -11.52 -10.03
N ALA A 81 4.98 -10.29 -9.49
CA ALA A 81 4.50 -9.13 -10.21
C ALA A 81 5.45 -8.71 -11.35
N ILE A 82 6.76 -8.82 -11.12
CA ILE A 82 7.79 -8.58 -12.15
C ILE A 82 7.71 -9.65 -13.23
N ASP A 83 7.61 -10.92 -12.86
CA ASP A 83 7.58 -12.04 -13.80
C ASP A 83 6.35 -12.01 -14.72
N LYS A 84 5.15 -11.71 -14.17
CA LYS A 84 3.92 -11.49 -14.96
C LYS A 84 4.04 -10.38 -16.01
N LYS A 85 4.92 -9.39 -15.80
CA LYS A 85 5.15 -8.33 -16.79
C LYS A 85 6.17 -8.76 -17.84
N LYS A 86 7.20 -9.54 -17.47
CA LYS A 86 8.14 -10.13 -18.44
C LYS A 86 7.44 -11.08 -19.41
N LEU A 87 6.42 -11.82 -18.95
CA LEU A 87 5.59 -12.67 -19.80
C LEU A 87 4.68 -11.90 -20.79
N LYS A 88 4.57 -10.57 -20.65
CA LYS A 88 3.79 -9.70 -21.56
C LYS A 88 4.66 -8.83 -22.47
N SER A 89 5.99 -9.01 -22.47
CA SER A 89 6.93 -8.31 -23.34
C SER A 89 7.51 -9.23 -24.41
#